data_AF-A0A645APP4-F1
#
_entry.id   AF-A0A645APP4-F1
#
_cell.length_a   1.000
_cell.length_b   1.000
_cell.length_c   1.000
_cell.angle_alpha   90.00
_cell.angle_beta   90.00
_cell.angle_gamma   90.00
#
_symmetry.space_group_name_H-M   'P 1'
#
loop_
_entity.id
_entity.type
_entity.pdbx_description
1 polymer ?
#
loop_
_entity_poly.entity_id
_entity_poly.type
_entity_poly.pdbx_seq_one_letter_code
_entity_poly.pdbx_strand_id
1 'polypeptide(L)'
;MITDVEKLSVIEKQEEFMFMGLRMTKGISESDFRDRFSHNIYDVYGDELKELIKEELIVSQNDRLFLSERGIDVSNQVFEKFIRS
;
A
#
# COMPACT_ATOMS: atom_id res chain seq x y z
N MET A 1 -5.77 -23.62 13.98
CA MET A 1 -6.77 -22.54 14.00
C MET A 1 -6.01 -21.26 14.24
N ILE A 2 -5.83 -20.44 13.22
CA ILE A 2 -5.30 -19.08 13.37
C ILE A 2 -6.50 -18.26 13.86
N THR A 3 -6.42 -17.74 15.08
CA THR A 3 -7.49 -16.96 15.71
C THR A 3 -7.74 -15.67 14.93
N ASP A 4 -9.01 -15.28 14.73
CA ASP A 4 -9.39 -14.07 13.98
C ASP A 4 -8.65 -12.80 14.43
N VAL A 5 -8.25 -12.75 15.70
CA VAL A 5 -7.43 -11.67 16.29
C VAL A 5 -6.07 -11.50 15.60
N GLU A 6 -5.37 -12.59 15.30
CA GLU A 6 -4.05 -12.52 14.64
C GLU A 6 -4.21 -12.03 13.19
N LYS A 7 -5.26 -12.50 12.51
CA LYS A 7 -5.57 -12.11 11.13
C LYS A 7 -5.93 -10.63 11.03
N LEU A 8 -6.75 -10.12 11.96
CA LEU A 8 -7.06 -8.68 12.05
C LEU A 8 -5.76 -7.87 12.20
N SER A 9 -4.86 -8.31 13.09
CA SER A 9 -3.60 -7.59 13.34
C SER A 9 -2.68 -7.52 12.11
N VAL A 10 -2.72 -8.51 11.23
CA VAL A 10 -1.92 -8.51 10.00
C VAL A 10 -2.48 -7.49 9.01
N ILE A 11 -3.81 -7.43 8.86
CA ILE A 11 -4.47 -6.45 8.00
C ILE A 11 -4.16 -5.04 8.50
N GLU A 12 -4.39 -4.75 9.79
CA GLU A 12 -4.12 -3.44 10.38
C GLU A 12 -2.66 -2.98 10.16
N LYS A 13 -1.69 -3.89 10.32
CA LYS A 13 -0.27 -3.59 10.07
C LYS A 13 0.03 -3.34 8.59
N GLN A 14 -0.63 -4.04 7.69
CA GLN A 14 -0.49 -3.81 6.24
C GLN A 14 -1.04 -2.43 5.88
N GLU A 15 -2.21 -2.06 6.39
CA GLU A 15 -2.81 -0.74 6.19
C GLU A 15 -1.93 0.38 6.72
N GLU A 16 -1.41 0.24 7.94
CA GLU A 16 -0.47 1.19 8.53
C GLU A 16 0.80 1.33 7.68
N PHE A 17 1.36 0.22 7.20
CA PHE A 17 2.54 0.23 6.32
C PHE A 17 2.28 1.00 5.02
N MET A 18 1.13 0.77 4.39
CA MET A 18 0.72 1.48 3.18
C MET A 18 0.53 2.97 3.45
N PHE A 19 -0.25 3.31 4.48
CA PHE A 19 -0.57 4.69 4.83
C PHE A 19 0.68 5.50 5.20
N MET A 20 1.47 5.01 6.15
CA MET A 20 2.67 5.71 6.60
C MET A 20 3.73 5.77 5.51
N GLY A 21 3.93 4.67 4.79
CA GLY A 21 4.98 4.56 3.79
C GLY A 21 4.71 5.43 2.56
N LEU A 22 3.48 5.42 2.01
CA LEU A 22 3.11 6.27 0.87
C LEU A 22 3.07 7.75 1.23
N ARG A 23 2.83 8.10 2.50
CA ARG A 23 2.93 9.48 3.00
C ARG A 23 4.36 10.01 3.01
N MET A 24 5.37 9.13 3.02
CA MET A 24 6.76 9.53 2.83
C MET A 24 7.06 9.70 1.33
N THR A 25 7.85 10.70 0.95
CA THR A 25 8.22 10.94 -0.46
C THR A 25 8.87 9.74 -1.13
N LYS A 26 9.62 8.93 -0.36
CA LYS A 26 10.24 7.70 -0.88
C LYS A 26 9.21 6.60 -1.18
N GLY A 27 7.99 6.68 -0.67
CA GLY A 27 6.98 5.62 -0.72
C GLY A 27 7.37 4.36 0.04
N ILE A 28 6.84 3.23 -0.41
CA ILE A 28 7.10 1.90 0.14
C ILE A 28 7.98 1.06 -0.76
N SER A 29 8.56 0.01 -0.20
CA SER A 29 9.27 -1.04 -0.95
C SER A 29 8.41 -2.29 -1.03
N GLU A 30 8.30 -2.85 -2.23
CA GLU A 30 7.57 -4.10 -2.47
C GLU A 30 8.28 -5.29 -1.79
N SER A 31 9.62 -5.29 -1.81
CA SER A 31 10.42 -6.28 -1.09
C SER A 31 10.25 -6.18 0.43
N ASP A 32 10.32 -4.99 1.03
CA ASP A 32 10.10 -4.82 2.48
C ASP A 32 8.67 -5.23 2.90
N PHE A 33 7.66 -4.94 2.08
CA PHE A 33 6.29 -5.43 2.30
C PHE A 33 6.26 -6.97 2.34
N ARG A 34 6.85 -7.61 1.33
CA ARG A 34 6.90 -9.07 1.24
C ARG A 34 7.65 -9.70 2.41
N ASP A 35 8.78 -9.14 2.81
CA ASP A 35 9.60 -9.70 3.88
C ASP A 35 8.90 -9.58 5.25
N ARG A 36 8.15 -8.49 5.48
CA ARG A 36 7.38 -8.29 6.73
C ARG A 36 6.12 -9.12 6.81
N PHE A 37 5.39 -9.24 5.70
CA PHE A 37 4.05 -9.82 5.71
C PHE A 37 3.98 -11.20 5.08
N SER A 38 5.05 -11.68 4.44
CA SER A 38 5.08 -12.93 3.68
C SER A 38 4.03 -13.01 2.54
N HIS A 39 3.60 -11.85 2.04
CA HIS A 39 2.64 -11.72 0.93
C HIS A 39 3.19 -10.78 -0.13
N ASN A 40 2.87 -11.01 -1.40
CA ASN A 40 3.11 -10.01 -2.43
C ASN A 40 2.08 -8.87 -2.25
N ILE A 41 2.54 -7.62 -2.33
CA ILE A 41 1.66 -6.46 -2.22
C ILE A 41 0.55 -6.44 -3.28
N TYR A 42 0.82 -6.95 -4.48
CA TYR A 42 -0.16 -7.06 -5.55
C TYR A 42 -1.21 -8.14 -5.32
N ASP A 43 -0.92 -9.15 -4.48
CA ASP A 43 -1.93 -10.14 -4.08
C ASP A 43 -2.92 -9.54 -3.06
N VAL A 44 -2.50 -8.52 -2.31
CA VAL A 44 -3.30 -7.87 -1.27
C VAL A 44 -4.04 -6.65 -1.80
N TYR A 45 -3.36 -5.79 -2.57
CA TYR A 45 -3.83 -4.47 -3.02
C TYR A 45 -3.76 -4.29 -4.55
N GLY A 46 -3.78 -5.39 -5.31
CA GLY A 46 -3.57 -5.35 -6.76
C GLY A 46 -4.59 -4.51 -7.51
N ASP A 47 -5.86 -4.55 -7.11
CA ASP A 47 -6.93 -3.82 -7.78
C ASP A 47 -6.81 -2.31 -7.53
N GLU A 48 -6.57 -1.91 -6.28
CA GLU A 48 -6.36 -0.52 -5.88
C GLU A 48 -5.09 0.06 -6.53
N LEU A 49 -3.98 -0.68 -6.51
CA LEU A 49 -2.74 -0.27 -7.16
C LEU A 49 -2.89 -0.15 -8.66
N LYS A 50 -3.62 -1.07 -9.31
CA LYS A 50 -3.87 -1.01 -10.74
C LYS A 50 -4.69 0.22 -11.14
N GLU A 51 -5.72 0.57 -10.38
CA GLU A 51 -6.50 1.80 -10.58
C GLU A 51 -5.60 3.03 -10.43
N LEU A 52 -4.88 3.14 -9.32
CA LEU A 52 -4.05 4.30 -8.98
C LEU A 52 -2.85 4.49 -9.92
N ILE A 53 -2.24 3.41 -10.40
CA ILE A 53 -1.17 3.47 -11.42
C ILE A 53 -1.75 3.90 -12.77
N LYS A 54 -2.91 3.36 -13.16
CA LYS A 54 -3.59 3.77 -14.40
C LYS A 54 -3.98 5.24 -14.40
N GLU A 55 -4.33 5.78 -13.23
CA GLU A 55 -4.63 7.21 -13.02
C GLU A 55 -3.37 8.08 -12.85
N GLU A 56 -2.17 7.47 -12.91
CA GLU A 56 -0.89 8.13 -12.73
C GLU A 56 -0.72 8.79 -11.34
N LEU A 57 -1.44 8.30 -10.33
CA LEU A 57 -1.35 8.78 -8.95
C LEU A 57 -0.25 8.06 -8.16
N ILE A 58 0.01 6.79 -8.50
CA ILE A 58 1.13 6.01 -7.98
C ILE A 58 2.08 5.65 -9.11
N VAL A 59 3.37 5.75 -8.82
CA VAL A 59 4.46 5.26 -9.68
C VAL A 59 5.04 4.00 -9.05
N SER A 60 5.15 2.93 -9.85
CA SER A 60 5.94 1.75 -9.53
C SER A 60 7.28 1.82 -10.27
N GLN A 61 8.38 1.88 -9.53
CA GLN A 61 9.72 1.90 -10.10
C GLN A 61 10.76 1.37 -9.12
N ASN A 62 11.68 0.53 -9.61
CA ASN A 62 12.84 0.04 -8.85
C ASN A 62 12.46 -0.54 -7.46
N ASP A 63 11.50 -1.47 -7.41
CA ASP A 63 11.00 -2.09 -6.17
C ASP A 63 10.25 -1.12 -5.24
N ARG A 64 9.84 0.05 -5.73
CA ARG A 64 9.14 1.05 -4.91
C ARG A 64 7.83 1.50 -5.53
N LEU A 65 6.86 1.72 -4.65
CA LEU A 65 5.58 2.38 -4.95
C LEU A 65 5.55 3.71 -4.20
N PHE A 66 5.39 4.82 -4.92
CA PHE A 66 5.35 6.16 -4.35
C PHE A 66 4.36 7.05 -5.10
N LEU A 67 3.90 8.11 -4.45
CA LEU A 67 2.99 9.08 -5.09
C LEU A 67 3.72 9.84 -6.19
N SER A 68 3.04 10.05 -7.32
CA SER A 68 3.45 11.06 -8.29
C SER A 68 3.18 12.47 -7.75
N GLU A 69 3.61 13.52 -8.46
CA GLU A 69 3.23 14.90 -8.11
C GLU A 69 1.71 15.06 -8.02
N ARG A 70 0.96 14.51 -8.98
CA ARG A 70 -0.51 14.49 -8.95
C ARG A 70 -1.06 13.68 -7.79
N GLY A 71 -0.43 12.54 -7.50
CA GLY A 71 -0.77 11.70 -6.35
C GLY A 71 -0.62 12.40 -5.01
N ILE A 72 0.35 13.32 -4.88
CA ILE A 72 0.55 14.13 -3.67
C ILE A 72 -0.63 15.09 -3.47
N ASP A 73 -1.08 15.77 -4.53
CA ASP A 73 -2.20 16.72 -4.49
C ASP A 73 -3.51 16.07 -4.02
N VAL A 74 -3.73 14.80 -4.36
CA VAL A 74 -4.91 14.02 -3.96
C VAL A 74 -4.59 12.90 -2.97
N SER A 75 -3.48 13.02 -2.23
CA SER A 75 -2.92 11.96 -1.39
C SER A 75 -3.92 11.35 -0.39
N ASN A 76 -4.79 12.16 0.22
CA ASN A 76 -5.82 11.65 1.12
C ASN A 76 -6.77 10.64 0.44
N GLN A 77 -7.18 10.89 -0.81
CA GLN A 77 -8.03 9.98 -1.58
C GLN A 77 -7.29 8.69 -1.93
N VAL A 78 -5.99 8.79 -2.22
CA VAL A 78 -5.13 7.63 -2.45
C VAL A 78 -5.03 6.77 -1.19
N PHE A 79 -4.87 7.39 -0.02
CA PHE A 79 -4.74 6.68 1.25
C PHE A 79 -6.02 5.95 1.66
N GLU A 80 -7.19 6.55 1.44
CA GLU A 80 -8.49 5.93 1.74
C GLU A 80 -8.71 4.60 1.01
N LYS A 81 -8.11 4.42 -0.18
CA LYS A 81 -8.18 3.16 -0.93
C LYS A 81 -7.49 1.99 -0.22
N PHE A 82 -6.59 2.26 0.73
CA PHE A 82 -5.83 1.22 1.43
C PHE A 82 -6.38 0.88 2.82
N ILE A 83 -7.45 1.52 3.28
CA ILE A 83 -8.08 1.26 4.58
C ILE A 83 -9.27 0.32 4.38
N ARG A 84 -9.31 -0.81 5.08
CA ARG A 84 -10.40 -1.80 5.03
C ARG A 84 -11.08 -1.84 6.39
N SER A 85 -12.16 -1.08 6.52
CA SER A 85 -13.03 -1.04 7.71
C SER A 85 -13.77 -2.35 7.95
#